data_AF-A0A9P0PXY4-F1
#
_entry.id   AF-A0A9P0PXY4-F1
#
_cell.length_a   1.000
_cell.length_b   1.000
_cell.length_c   1.000
_cell.angle_alpha   90.00
_cell.angle_beta   90.00
_cell.angle_gamma   90.00
#
_symmetry.space_group_name_H-M   'P 1'
#
loop_
_entity.id
_entity.type
_entity.pdbx_description
1 polymer ?
#
loop_
_entity_poly.entity_id
_entity_poly.type
_entity_poly.pdbx_seq_one_letter_code
_entity_poly.pdbx_strand_id
1 'polypeptide(L)'
;MDLLKSLIVLSEKAANIARVCRADQHLFGLLVQQKKEDEANPRFVEDFKTLADVLIQEMVRHFIRKQFQDLSDNVKGEENNTFTNKLGEQICVEVQDTETKTACLLKNVLNGDHLAANLLAAEVHREIAINDVNTKIPDTEFNVNLNDLAMWIDPIGKKSIKTSLLFLGLNPSNKYFCMRSLL
;
A
#
# COMPACT_ATOMS: atom_id res chain seq x y z
N MET A 1 18.92 -8.83 1.19
CA MET A 1 17.95 -9.14 0.12
C MET A 1 18.14 -8.11 -0.98
N ASP A 2 18.21 -8.51 -2.25
CA ASP A 2 18.31 -7.56 -3.37
C ASP A 2 16.97 -6.85 -3.62
N LEU A 3 16.99 -5.76 -4.40
CA LEU A 3 15.81 -4.94 -4.67
C LEU A 3 14.67 -5.77 -5.27
N LEU A 4 14.95 -6.65 -6.24
CA LEU A 4 13.91 -7.43 -6.91
C LEU A 4 13.19 -8.38 -5.94
N LYS A 5 13.93 -9.08 -5.07
CA LYS A 5 13.34 -9.93 -4.04
C LYS A 5 12.54 -9.12 -3.02
N SER A 6 13.03 -7.95 -2.59
CA SER A 6 12.27 -7.06 -1.73
C SER A 6 10.94 -6.65 -2.36
N LEU A 7 10.96 -6.33 -3.65
CA LEU A 7 9.76 -5.94 -4.39
C LEU A 7 8.75 -7.07 -4.57
N ILE A 8 9.21 -8.30 -4.79
CA ILE A 8 8.35 -9.49 -4.81
C ILE A 8 7.62 -9.64 -3.47
N VAL A 9 8.35 -9.52 -2.35
CA VAL A 9 7.77 -9.60 -1.00
C VAL A 9 6.77 -8.46 -0.76
N LEU A 10 7.10 -7.24 -1.18
CA LEU A 10 6.20 -6.08 -1.03
C LEU A 10 4.94 -6.20 -1.89
N SER A 11 5.04 -6.78 -3.08
CA SER A 11 3.89 -7.14 -3.92
C SER A 11 2.97 -8.14 -3.21
N GLU A 12 3.52 -9.16 -2.57
CA GLU A 12 2.73 -10.10 -1.78
C GLU A 12 2.11 -9.45 -0.54
N LYS A 13 2.83 -8.57 0.15
CA LYS A 13 2.26 -7.77 1.26
C LYS A 13 1.06 -6.93 0.82
N ALA A 14 1.18 -6.22 -0.31
CA ALA A 14 0.05 -5.47 -0.84
C ALA A 14 -1.14 -6.36 -1.23
N ALA A 15 -0.85 -7.53 -1.82
CA ALA A 15 -1.87 -8.51 -2.14
C ALA A 15 -2.59 -9.03 -0.89
N ASN A 16 -1.88 -9.25 0.23
CA ASN A 16 -2.46 -9.60 1.52
C ASN A 16 -3.43 -8.51 2.03
N ILE A 17 -3.01 -7.24 1.99
CA ILE A 17 -3.89 -6.11 2.37
C ILE A 17 -5.15 -6.09 1.50
N ALA A 18 -5.00 -6.18 0.18
CA ALA A 18 -6.14 -6.21 -0.73
C ALA A 18 -7.04 -7.45 -0.54
N ARG A 19 -6.48 -8.59 -0.12
CA ARG A 19 -7.25 -9.80 0.21
C ARG A 19 -8.01 -9.63 1.52
N VAL A 20 -7.39 -9.12 2.59
CA VAL A 20 -8.08 -8.92 3.86
C VAL A 20 -9.24 -7.94 3.73
N CYS A 21 -9.07 -6.86 2.96
CA CYS A 21 -10.14 -5.89 2.70
C CYS A 21 -11.38 -6.51 2.01
N ARG A 22 -11.23 -7.65 1.33
CA ARG A 22 -12.32 -8.36 0.66
C ARG A 22 -12.85 -9.57 1.43
N ALA A 23 -12.01 -10.20 2.24
CA ALA A 23 -12.33 -11.42 2.95
C ALA A 23 -12.94 -11.17 4.33
N ASP A 24 -12.48 -10.12 5.03
CA ASP A 24 -13.02 -9.74 6.33
C ASP A 24 -14.37 -9.02 6.16
N GLN A 25 -15.39 -9.46 6.90
CA GLN A 25 -16.75 -8.92 6.76
C GLN A 25 -16.85 -7.44 7.12
N HIS A 26 -16.09 -7.00 8.13
CA HIS A 26 -16.09 -5.61 8.58
C HIS A 26 -15.40 -4.71 7.57
N LEU A 27 -14.19 -5.08 7.14
CA LEU A 27 -13.46 -4.35 6.11
C LEU A 27 -14.19 -4.35 4.75
N PHE A 28 -14.79 -5.48 4.37
CA PHE A 28 -15.59 -5.56 3.16
C PHE A 28 -16.80 -4.63 3.25
N GLY A 29 -17.46 -4.55 4.42
CA GLY A 29 -18.51 -3.60 4.68
C GLY A 29 -18.07 -2.15 4.45
N LEU A 30 -16.89 -1.76 4.96
CA LEU A 30 -16.31 -0.43 4.72
C LEU A 30 -15.98 -0.20 3.24
N LEU A 31 -15.55 -1.25 2.53
CA LEU A 31 -15.18 -1.19 1.12
C LEU A 31 -16.39 -1.04 0.17
N VAL A 32 -17.53 -1.66 0.50
CA VAL A 32 -18.74 -1.67 -0.36
C VAL A 32 -19.85 -0.74 0.12
N GLN A 33 -19.71 -0.12 1.29
CA GLN A 33 -20.63 0.93 1.74
C GLN A 33 -20.66 2.02 0.69
N GLN A 34 -21.68 2.04 -0.18
CA GLN A 34 -22.01 3.16 -1.04
C GLN A 34 -22.90 4.14 -0.25
N LYS A 35 -22.85 5.43 -0.64
CA LYS A 35 -23.62 6.55 -0.09
C LYS A 35 -25.05 6.09 0.26
N LYS A 36 -25.38 5.99 1.55
CA LYS A 36 -26.79 6.05 1.96
C LYS A 36 -27.20 7.51 1.84
N GLU A 37 -28.23 7.78 1.04
CA GLU A 37 -28.70 9.14 0.71
C GLU A 37 -29.13 9.97 1.94
N ASP A 38 -29.37 9.32 3.08
CA ASP A 38 -29.85 9.95 4.32
C ASP A 38 -28.75 10.27 5.36
N GLU A 39 -27.47 9.93 5.11
CA GLU A 39 -26.38 10.34 6.00
C GLU A 39 -25.77 11.66 5.52
N ALA A 40 -25.85 12.70 6.36
CA ALA A 40 -25.42 14.07 6.09
C ALA A 40 -23.92 14.25 5.77
N ASN A 41 -23.14 13.18 5.59
CA ASN A 41 -21.69 13.27 5.39
C ASN A 41 -21.15 12.29 4.31
N PRO A 42 -21.35 12.59 3.01
CA PRO A 42 -20.99 11.74 1.88
C PRO A 42 -19.47 11.52 1.65
N ARG A 43 -18.57 12.10 2.46
CA ARG A 43 -17.11 12.03 2.24
C ARG A 43 -16.45 10.72 2.70
N PHE A 44 -17.03 10.01 3.67
CA PHE A 44 -16.34 8.88 4.31
C PHE A 44 -16.37 7.57 3.50
N VAL A 45 -17.29 7.46 2.54
CA VAL A 45 -17.49 6.27 1.70
C VAL A 45 -16.47 6.18 0.55
N GLU A 46 -16.11 7.32 -0.05
CA GLU A 46 -15.00 7.38 -1.02
C GLU A 46 -13.63 7.20 -0.32
N ASP A 47 -13.61 7.27 1.01
CA ASP A 47 -12.42 7.36 1.83
C ASP A 47 -11.76 6.00 2.09
N PHE A 48 -12.52 4.91 2.31
CA PHE A 48 -11.90 3.63 2.69
C PHE A 48 -11.12 2.98 1.55
N LYS A 49 -11.65 3.01 0.32
CA LYS A 49 -10.90 2.54 -0.86
C LYS A 49 -9.62 3.35 -1.03
N THR A 50 -9.73 4.67 -0.98
CA THR A 50 -8.59 5.60 -1.09
C THR A 50 -7.58 5.36 0.02
N LEU A 51 -8.04 5.08 1.25
CA LEU A 51 -7.19 4.72 2.37
C LEU A 51 -6.46 3.39 2.14
N ALA A 52 -7.12 2.38 1.60
CA ALA A 52 -6.45 1.12 1.28
C ALA A 52 -5.36 1.32 0.21
N ASP A 53 -5.63 2.16 -0.79
CA ASP A 53 -4.68 2.54 -1.85
C ASP A 53 -3.47 3.28 -1.27
N VAL A 54 -3.71 4.32 -0.46
CA VAL A 54 -2.66 5.06 0.26
C VAL A 54 -1.87 4.12 1.17
N LEU A 55 -2.54 3.25 1.93
CA LEU A 55 -1.87 2.37 2.88
C LEU A 55 -0.91 1.42 2.18
N ILE A 56 -1.31 0.85 1.03
CA ILE A 56 -0.44 0.02 0.21
C ILE A 56 0.75 0.83 -0.30
N GLN A 57 0.51 2.04 -0.82
CA GLN A 57 1.56 2.93 -1.30
C GLN A 57 2.58 3.26 -0.20
N GLU A 58 2.09 3.65 0.97
CA GLU A 58 2.92 4.06 2.10
C GLU A 58 3.63 2.87 2.75
N MET A 59 3.04 1.67 2.70
CA MET A 59 3.70 0.42 3.09
C MET A 59 4.92 0.16 2.21
N VAL A 60 4.76 0.20 0.88
CA VAL A 60 5.89 0.00 -0.05
C VAL A 60 6.96 1.07 0.18
N ARG A 61 6.55 2.35 0.27
CA ARG A 61 7.45 3.48 0.53
C ARG A 61 8.24 3.29 1.82
N HIS A 62 7.58 2.94 2.92
CA HIS A 62 8.22 2.74 4.22
C HIS A 62 9.30 1.65 4.16
N PHE A 63 8.96 0.47 3.63
CA PHE A 63 9.90 -0.64 3.59
C PHE A 63 11.06 -0.41 2.61
N ILE A 64 10.82 0.25 1.48
CA ILE A 64 11.89 0.60 0.54
C ILE A 64 12.84 1.62 1.15
N ARG A 65 12.33 2.69 1.78
CA ARG A 65 13.16 3.68 2.47
C ARG A 65 14.01 3.06 3.57
N LYS A 66 13.44 2.10 4.30
CA LYS A 66 14.14 1.40 5.38
C LYS A 66 15.26 0.49 4.88
N GLN A 67 15.07 -0.17 3.72
CA GLN A 67 16.04 -1.14 3.19
C GLN A 67 17.03 -0.54 2.17
N PHE A 68 16.61 0.46 1.40
CA PHE A 68 17.33 1.04 0.26
C PHE A 68 17.30 2.57 0.37
N GLN A 69 18.14 3.11 1.25
CA GLN A 69 18.15 4.55 1.55
C GLN A 69 18.39 5.41 0.29
N ASP A 70 19.21 4.93 -0.64
CA ASP A 70 19.52 5.60 -1.92
C ASP A 70 18.30 5.76 -2.85
N LEU A 71 17.20 5.01 -2.63
CA LEU A 71 15.96 5.15 -3.39
C LEU A 71 14.92 6.06 -2.73
N SER A 72 15.16 6.53 -1.50
CA SER A 72 14.12 7.08 -0.63
C SER A 72 13.35 8.27 -1.23
N ASP A 73 14.06 9.12 -1.96
CA ASP A 73 13.52 10.33 -2.59
C ASP A 73 12.89 10.06 -3.97
N ASN A 74 13.24 8.92 -4.56
CA ASN A 74 12.85 8.48 -5.90
C ASN A 74 11.67 7.49 -5.88
N VAL A 75 11.07 7.24 -4.72
CA VAL A 75 9.79 6.53 -4.61
C VAL A 75 8.63 7.52 -4.72
N LYS A 76 7.81 7.39 -5.77
CA LYS A 76 6.60 8.17 -5.99
C LYS A 76 5.40 7.23 -6.11
N GLY A 77 4.21 7.78 -6.05
CA GLY A 77 2.99 7.01 -6.26
C GLY A 77 1.82 7.90 -6.63
N GLU A 78 0.73 7.25 -6.99
CA GLU A 78 -0.48 7.91 -7.48
C GLU A 78 -1.23 8.69 -6.40
N GLU A 79 -1.24 8.19 -5.16
CA GLU A 79 -2.15 8.66 -4.13
C GLU A 79 -1.55 9.78 -3.26
N ASN A 80 -2.40 10.73 -2.86
CA ASN A 80 -2.09 11.71 -1.81
C ASN A 80 -2.36 11.06 -0.45
N ASN A 81 -1.37 11.08 0.45
CA ASN A 81 -1.47 10.43 1.74
C ASN A 81 -2.10 11.29 2.85
N THR A 82 -2.66 12.46 2.53
CA THR A 82 -3.29 13.35 3.51
C THR A 82 -4.81 13.19 3.51
N PHE A 83 -5.36 12.89 4.68
CA PHE A 83 -6.77 12.71 4.95
C PHE A 83 -7.29 13.83 5.86
N THR A 84 -8.60 14.07 5.84
CA THR A 84 -9.24 14.98 6.81
C THR A 84 -10.32 14.22 7.57
N ASN A 85 -10.17 14.09 8.90
CA ASN A 85 -11.13 13.34 9.71
C ASN A 85 -12.42 14.16 9.97
N LYS A 86 -13.38 13.56 10.70
CA LYS A 86 -14.65 14.21 11.05
C LYS A 86 -14.50 15.46 11.93
N LEU A 87 -13.36 15.63 12.60
CA LEU A 87 -13.05 16.81 13.42
C LEU A 87 -12.42 17.94 12.59
N GLY A 88 -12.16 17.73 11.30
CA GLY A 88 -11.48 18.68 10.43
C GLY A 88 -9.96 18.64 10.55
N GLU A 89 -9.40 17.68 11.29
CA GLU A 89 -7.96 17.52 11.45
C GLU A 89 -7.36 16.87 10.20
N GLN A 90 -6.25 17.44 9.71
CA GLN A 90 -5.48 16.83 8.64
C GLN A 90 -4.55 15.76 9.20
N ILE A 91 -4.64 14.55 8.65
CA ILE A 91 -3.85 13.40 9.06
C ILE A 91 -3.03 12.93 7.87
N CYS A 92 -1.70 12.97 8.00
CA CYS A 92 -0.79 12.34 7.06
C CYS A 92 -0.70 10.85 7.39
N VAL A 93 -1.12 9.99 6.47
CA VAL A 93 -1.03 8.54 6.61
C VAL A 93 0.36 8.10 6.21
N GLU A 94 1.10 7.55 7.18
CA GLU A 94 2.41 6.97 6.97
C GLU A 94 2.52 5.70 7.82
N VAL A 95 3.12 4.64 7.26
CA VAL A 95 3.42 3.45 8.04
C VAL A 95 4.48 3.77 9.09
N GLN A 96 4.17 3.42 10.34
CA GLN A 96 5.01 3.69 11.51
C GLN A 96 5.94 2.50 11.80
N ASP A 97 6.92 2.70 12.68
CA ASP A 97 7.92 1.66 13.02
C ASP A 97 7.33 0.38 13.64
N THR A 98 6.16 0.48 14.27
CA THR A 98 5.52 -0.64 14.96
C THR A 98 4.05 -0.76 14.59
N GLU A 99 3.54 -1.99 14.63
CA GLU A 99 2.13 -2.31 14.37
C GLU A 99 1.19 -1.44 15.22
N THR A 100 1.46 -1.33 16.53
CA THR A 100 0.65 -0.53 17.46
C THR A 100 0.59 0.95 17.07
N LYS A 101 1.72 1.53 16.62
CA LYS A 101 1.75 2.93 16.19
C LYS A 101 0.97 3.12 14.88
N THR A 102 1.13 2.21 13.92
CA THR A 102 0.34 2.23 12.68
C THR A 102 -1.15 2.09 12.97
N ALA A 103 -1.55 1.17 13.85
CA ALA A 103 -2.95 0.99 14.26
C ALA A 103 -3.50 2.25 14.93
N CYS A 104 -2.72 2.91 15.79
CA CYS A 104 -3.14 4.15 16.45
C CYS A 104 -3.41 5.28 15.43
N LEU A 105 -2.55 5.43 14.43
CA LEU A 105 -2.73 6.38 13.34
C LEU A 105 -3.99 6.06 12.51
N LEU A 106 -4.13 4.80 12.06
CA LEU A 106 -5.26 4.36 11.24
C LEU A 106 -6.59 4.51 11.98
N LYS A 107 -6.62 4.27 13.29
CA LYS A 107 -7.81 4.52 14.12
C LYS A 107 -8.29 5.96 14.02
N ASN A 108 -7.37 6.94 14.01
CA ASN A 108 -7.74 8.35 13.92
C ASN A 108 -8.32 8.70 12.54
N VAL A 109 -7.78 8.11 11.48
CA VAL A 109 -8.31 8.25 10.11
C VAL A 109 -9.68 7.59 10.00
N LEU A 110 -9.84 6.40 10.59
CA LEU A 110 -11.05 5.58 10.59
C LEU A 110 -12.07 6.00 11.66
N ASN A 111 -12.01 7.23 12.17
CA ASN A 111 -12.92 7.79 13.17
C ASN A 111 -13.18 6.90 14.41
N GLY A 112 -12.12 6.27 14.93
CA GLY A 112 -12.23 5.42 16.13
C GLY A 112 -12.49 3.95 15.85
N ASP A 113 -12.54 3.51 14.59
CA ASP A 113 -12.70 2.10 14.24
C ASP A 113 -11.43 1.29 14.56
N HIS A 114 -11.38 0.77 15.79
CA HIS A 114 -10.27 -0.05 16.28
C HIS A 114 -10.13 -1.37 15.52
N LEU A 115 -11.25 -1.97 15.09
CA LEU A 115 -11.22 -3.27 14.44
C LEU A 115 -10.53 -3.15 13.08
N ALA A 116 -10.99 -2.21 12.25
CA ALA A 116 -10.41 -1.99 10.94
C ALA A 116 -8.93 -1.55 11.03
N ALA A 117 -8.62 -0.63 11.97
CA ALA A 117 -7.27 -0.16 12.17
C ALA A 117 -6.28 -1.27 12.56
N ASN A 118 -6.68 -2.16 13.47
CA ASN A 118 -5.85 -3.28 13.91
C ASN A 118 -5.64 -4.31 12.80
N LEU A 119 -6.70 -4.69 12.07
CA LEU A 119 -6.61 -5.64 10.96
C LEU A 119 -5.65 -5.15 9.87
N LEU A 120 -5.78 -3.88 9.46
CA LEU A 120 -4.92 -3.27 8.46
C LEU A 120 -3.46 -3.16 8.94
N ALA A 121 -3.24 -2.72 10.18
CA ALA A 121 -1.90 -2.62 10.75
C ALA A 121 -1.20 -3.99 10.84
N ALA A 122 -1.93 -5.02 11.25
CA ALA A 122 -1.41 -6.38 11.30
C ALA A 122 -0.93 -6.87 9.92
N GLU A 123 -1.71 -6.63 8.85
CA GLU A 123 -1.27 -7.00 7.50
C GLU A 123 -0.07 -6.18 6.99
N VAL A 124 -0.02 -4.89 7.30
CA VAL A 124 1.12 -4.02 6.96
C VAL A 124 2.41 -4.54 7.60
N HIS A 125 2.35 -4.98 8.85
CA HIS A 125 3.51 -5.42 9.63
C HIS A 125 3.81 -6.92 9.55
N ARG A 126 2.88 -7.74 9.04
CA ARG A 126 3.05 -9.20 8.87
C ARG A 126 4.34 -9.55 8.15
N GLU A 127 5.25 -10.29 8.77
CA GLU A 127 6.46 -10.75 8.08
C GLU A 127 6.13 -11.81 7.04
N ILE A 128 6.76 -11.71 5.86
CA ILE A 128 6.61 -12.67 4.77
C ILE A 128 8.01 -13.06 4.33
N ALA A 129 8.36 -14.35 4.42
CA ALA A 129 9.61 -14.82 3.87
C ALA A 129 9.48 -14.92 2.35
N ILE A 130 10.56 -14.61 1.62
CA ILE A 130 10.58 -14.74 0.16
C ILE A 130 10.21 -16.16 -0.32
N ASN A 131 10.55 -17.18 0.48
CA ASN A 131 10.23 -18.59 0.20
C ASN A 131 8.74 -18.92 0.35
N ASP A 132 7.98 -18.09 1.06
CA ASP A 132 6.53 -18.26 1.23
C ASP A 132 5.74 -17.62 0.08
N VAL A 133 6.40 -16.81 -0.76
CA VAL A 133 5.77 -16.20 -1.93
C VAL A 133 5.74 -17.23 -3.06
N ASN A 134 4.53 -17.61 -3.49
CA ASN A 134 4.32 -18.56 -4.58
C ASN A 134 4.65 -17.95 -5.96
N THR A 135 5.94 -17.74 -6.22
CA THR A 135 6.44 -17.20 -7.50
C THR A 135 7.79 -17.81 -7.86
N LYS A 136 8.14 -17.73 -9.14
CA LYS A 136 9.49 -18.10 -9.61
C LYS A 136 10.41 -16.91 -9.37
N ILE A 137 11.30 -17.06 -8.42
CA ILE A 137 12.37 -16.08 -8.17
C ILE A 137 13.42 -16.30 -9.26
N PRO A 138 13.79 -15.27 -10.04
CA PRO A 138 14.87 -15.40 -11.00
C PRO A 138 16.20 -15.62 -10.28
N ASP A 139 17.02 -16.54 -10.80
CA ASP A 139 18.37 -16.80 -10.29
C ASP A 139 19.36 -15.68 -10.61
N THR A 140 18.97 -14.73 -11.46
CA THR A 140 19.79 -13.59 -11.87
C THR A 140 19.90 -12.56 -10.77
N GLU A 141 21.12 -12.14 -10.45
CA GLU A 141 21.36 -11.01 -9.57
C GLU A 141 20.92 -9.70 -10.23
N PHE A 142 19.97 -9.01 -9.61
CA PHE A 142 19.51 -7.70 -10.06
C PHE A 142 20.47 -6.61 -9.55
N ASN A 143 21.56 -6.39 -10.28
CA ASN A 143 22.58 -5.39 -9.94
C ASN A 143 22.35 -4.10 -10.75
N VAL A 144 21.72 -3.11 -10.11
CA VAL A 144 21.48 -1.79 -10.69
C VAL A 144 21.96 -0.71 -9.72
N ASN A 145 22.50 0.38 -10.26
CA ASN A 145 22.79 1.56 -9.47
C ASN A 145 21.47 2.20 -9.02
N LEU A 146 21.22 2.20 -7.71
CA LEU A 146 19.97 2.71 -7.14
C LEU A 146 19.78 4.21 -7.39
N ASN A 147 20.86 4.97 -7.56
CA ASN A 147 20.81 6.41 -7.85
C ASN A 147 20.19 6.72 -9.22
N ASP A 148 20.21 5.76 -10.15
CA ASP A 148 19.67 5.89 -11.51
C ASP A 148 18.24 5.35 -11.64
N LEU A 149 17.64 4.92 -10.53
CA LEU A 149 16.34 4.25 -10.51
C LEU A 149 15.28 5.10 -9.78
N ALA A 150 14.08 5.10 -10.35
CA ALA A 150 12.89 5.63 -9.72
C ALA A 150 11.78 4.58 -9.68
N MET A 151 10.94 4.68 -8.66
CA MET A 151 9.83 3.78 -8.43
C MET A 151 8.52 4.56 -8.49
N TRP A 152 7.56 4.03 -9.23
CA TRP A 152 6.19 4.53 -9.24
C TRP A 152 5.25 3.45 -8.70
N ILE A 153 4.53 3.78 -7.65
CA ILE A 153 3.57 2.89 -7.00
C ILE A 153 2.16 3.22 -7.48
N ASP A 154 1.52 2.23 -8.10
CA ASP A 154 0.09 2.18 -8.38
C ASP A 154 -0.46 1.05 -7.51
N PRO A 155 -1.24 1.34 -6.45
CA PRO A 155 -1.67 0.37 -5.46
C PRO A 155 -2.85 -0.51 -5.92
N ILE A 156 -3.87 0.08 -6.58
CA ILE A 156 -5.06 -0.63 -7.11
C ILE A 156 -5.61 0.12 -8.35
N GLY A 157 -5.61 -0.53 -9.51
CA GLY A 157 -6.04 0.07 -10.76
C GLY A 157 -7.50 0.55 -10.77
N LYS A 158 -7.74 1.76 -11.30
CA LYS A 158 -9.01 2.53 -11.28
C LYS A 158 -10.31 1.86 -11.76
N LYS A 159 -10.28 0.64 -12.32
CA LYS A 159 -11.45 0.02 -13.00
C LYS A 159 -11.90 -1.32 -12.41
N SER A 160 -11.17 -1.88 -11.47
CA SER A 160 -11.55 -3.14 -10.80
C SER A 160 -10.63 -3.30 -9.59
N ILE A 161 -11.11 -3.87 -8.48
CA ILE A 161 -10.27 -4.25 -7.34
C ILE A 161 -9.38 -5.42 -7.79
N LYS A 162 -8.39 -5.13 -8.61
CA LYS A 162 -7.30 -6.01 -8.98
C LYS A 162 -6.05 -5.36 -8.44
N THR A 163 -5.37 -6.07 -7.55
CA THR A 163 -4.09 -5.66 -7.01
C THR A 163 -3.14 -5.60 -8.19
N SER A 164 -2.84 -4.42 -8.69
CA SER A 164 -1.69 -4.22 -9.57
C SER A 164 -0.62 -3.67 -8.64
N LEU A 165 0.56 -4.28 -8.55
CA LEU A 165 1.63 -3.65 -7.78
C LEU A 165 2.93 -3.59 -8.58
N LEU A 166 3.44 -2.36 -8.59
CA LEU A 166 4.82 -1.93 -8.76
C LEU A 166 5.33 -1.72 -10.20
N PHE A 167 5.56 -0.44 -10.53
CA PHE A 167 6.30 -0.03 -11.72
C PHE A 167 7.72 0.40 -11.33
N LEU A 168 8.72 -0.28 -11.89
CA LEU A 168 10.11 0.17 -11.87
C LEU A 168 10.41 0.88 -13.20
N GLY A 169 10.77 2.15 -13.12
CA GLY A 169 11.20 2.94 -14.26
C GLY A 169 12.70 3.21 -14.18
N LEU A 170 13.44 2.85 -15.24
CA LEU A 170 14.79 3.35 -15.46
C LEU A 170 14.69 4.63 -16.31
N ASN A 171 15.34 5.72 -15.91
CA ASN A 171 15.42 6.97 -16.70
C ASN A 171 16.90 7.14 -17.13
N PRO A 172 17.22 7.47 -18.41
CA PRO A 172 16.59 8.54 -19.19
C PRO A 172 16.35 8.18 -20.67
N SER A 173 15.31 7.43 -21.03
CA SER A 173 14.82 7.33 -22.44
C SER A 173 13.48 6.60 -22.63
N ASN A 174 12.51 6.74 -21.72
CA ASN A 174 11.13 6.27 -21.95
C ASN A 174 10.99 4.74 -22.14
N LYS A 175 11.41 3.94 -21.17
CA LYS A 175 11.00 2.53 -21.07
C LYS A 175 10.61 2.18 -19.64
N TYR A 176 9.31 2.12 -19.39
CA TYR A 176 8.73 1.62 -18.14
C TYR A 176 8.78 0.09 -18.15
N PHE A 177 9.24 -0.54 -17.06
CA PHE A 177 9.15 -2.00 -16.90
C PHE A 177 7.91 -2.31 -16.04
N CYS A 178 7.03 -3.17 -16.57
CA CYS A 178 5.76 -3.54 -15.94
C CYS A 178 5.90 -4.88 -15.24
N MET A 179 5.83 -4.91 -13.90
CA MET A 179 5.48 -6.14 -13.18
C MET A 179 3.98 -6.12 -12.95
N ARG A 180 3.28 -7.00 -13.66
CA ARG A 180 1.84 -7.20 -13.47
C ARG A 180 1.68 -8.28 -12.40
N SER A 181 1.00 -7.95 -11.31
CA SER A 181 0.54 -8.93 -10.34
C SER A 181 -0.28 -10.01 -11.06
N LEU A 182 0.05 -11.27 -10.80
CA LEU A 182 -0.63 -12.45 -11.33
C LEU A 182 -1.79 -12.84 -10.40
N LEU A 183 -2.76 -11.95 -10.18
CA LEU A 183 -4.05 -12.28 -9.53
C LEU A 183 -5.21 -11.54 -10.21
#